data_AF-A0AAD7XLH7-F1
#
_entry.id   AF-A0AAD7XLH7-F1
#
_cell.length_a   1.000
_cell.length_b   1.000
_cell.length_c   1.000
_cell.angle_alpha   90.00
_cell.angle_beta   90.00
_cell.angle_gamma   90.00
#
_symmetry.space_group_name_H-M   'P 1'
#
loop_
_entity.id
_entity.type
_entity.pdbx_description
1 polymer ?
#
loop_
_entity_poly.entity_id
_entity_poly.type
_entity_poly.pdbx_seq_one_letter_code
_entity_poly.pdbx_strand_id
1 'polypeptide(L)'
;MAERRSLRPMEDAYRCVSAPPQDLRKNLEELLDDKSISFREAREIGSAMLRPHSLGHKASSEDIDGTLQELSASIHNMAVNKGESAPPEPDIQAVARSVQEVSAKQGRYWRQRAPYGEEYYRYPRAQPGQVVEMMPPPMYYQHQIYSLHQNIHKLRMNVAAAPFAPPLHEQQQQQQQPVMMMQQQQQQQQQRKARRRGQRRQPPLNKQQPSSPVGAIPIFSAAELRGRVAQLCRDQHGSRFLQAQLDERASTPEKTVILEEVVPKTRELAADVFGNYVVQKVLTNGDQTAVDGVARELAGHAVALSLHVYGCRVVQKALDVLPPHQAVVLVKEFRSNVVCCVHDQNGNHVIQKCVETTSRARRSPERCTGDLGNQIEFILDSFKGRARSLAMHAYGCRVLQRVLEHCSHAESSAILDELRDGELRQLIEDSYANYVVQHAIQYGRSQDRQILVAAVRANLVDFSRHKFASNVVEKCLDYGNPEQRSQLINEIFAEASTLRLLIVDNFANYVVQKVVDLADDHQLARVIDALKPVVPHVKHTPGKHILGKIEKRCPHIKFCC
;
A
#
# COMPACT_ATOMS: atom_id res chain seq x y z
N MET A 1 24.99 -10.40 -42.23
CA MET A 1 25.74 -10.46 -40.96
C MET A 1 25.74 -9.08 -40.29
N ALA A 2 24.62 -8.67 -39.69
CA ALA A 2 24.56 -7.48 -38.83
C ALA A 2 23.24 -7.47 -38.06
N GLU A 3 23.20 -8.09 -36.88
CA GLU A 3 22.17 -7.86 -35.85
C GLU A 3 22.56 -8.61 -34.56
N ARG A 4 23.43 -8.01 -33.73
CA ARG A 4 23.71 -8.44 -32.33
C ARG A 4 24.36 -7.32 -31.50
N ARG A 5 23.88 -6.08 -31.64
CA ARG A 5 24.34 -4.93 -30.82
C ARG A 5 23.16 -4.02 -30.45
N SER A 6 22.36 -4.37 -29.44
CA SER A 6 21.54 -3.35 -28.73
C SER A 6 21.04 -3.75 -27.32
N LEU A 7 21.48 -4.87 -26.73
CA LEU A 7 21.05 -5.29 -25.39
C LEU A 7 22.15 -5.31 -24.32
N ARG A 8 23.44 -5.30 -24.70
CA ARG A 8 24.56 -5.33 -23.74
C ARG A 8 24.68 -4.09 -22.83
N PRO A 9 24.49 -2.83 -23.31
CA PRO A 9 24.72 -1.65 -22.47
C PRO A 9 23.82 -1.59 -21.22
N MET A 10 22.63 -2.20 -21.29
CA MET A 10 21.63 -2.14 -20.22
C MET A 10 21.89 -3.16 -19.11
N GLU A 11 22.39 -4.36 -19.44
CA GLU A 11 22.80 -5.36 -18.44
C GLU A 11 24.15 -5.01 -17.80
N ASP A 12 25.08 -4.45 -18.56
CA ASP A 12 26.42 -4.11 -18.08
C ASP A 12 26.39 -2.86 -17.17
N ALA A 13 25.55 -1.86 -17.46
CA ALA A 13 25.28 -0.75 -16.55
C ALA A 13 24.65 -1.21 -15.22
N TYR A 14 23.74 -2.20 -15.27
CA TYR A 14 23.09 -2.73 -14.06
C TYR A 14 24.05 -3.55 -13.19
N ARG A 15 24.98 -4.30 -13.79
CA ARG A 15 26.08 -4.98 -13.08
C ARG A 15 27.02 -3.97 -12.40
N CYS A 16 27.34 -2.87 -13.08
CA CYS A 16 28.20 -1.81 -12.55
C CYS A 16 27.59 -1.13 -11.31
N VAL A 17 26.28 -0.90 -11.32
CA VAL A 17 25.49 -0.30 -10.22
C VAL A 17 25.30 -1.24 -9.03
N SER A 18 25.43 -2.56 -9.25
CA SER A 18 25.20 -3.60 -8.23
C SER A 18 26.51 -4.16 -7.64
N ALA A 19 27.67 -3.73 -8.16
CA ALA A 19 28.98 -4.22 -7.76
C ALA A 19 29.48 -3.54 -6.46
N PRO A 20 30.36 -4.19 -5.69
CA PRO A 20 31.02 -3.56 -4.56
C PRO A 20 31.74 -2.28 -4.98
N PRO A 21 31.81 -1.23 -4.13
CA PRO A 21 32.38 0.08 -4.48
C PRO A 21 33.82 0.04 -5.02
N GLN A 22 34.55 -1.03 -4.70
CA GLN A 22 35.96 -1.24 -5.04
C GLN A 22 36.17 -1.54 -6.54
N ASP A 23 35.14 -2.06 -7.23
CA ASP A 23 35.21 -2.43 -8.65
C ASP A 23 34.58 -1.38 -9.59
N LEU A 24 34.01 -0.31 -9.01
CA LEU A 24 33.24 0.70 -9.73
C LEU A 24 34.06 1.43 -10.80
N ARG A 25 35.33 1.73 -10.49
CA ARG A 25 36.26 2.39 -11.43
C ARG A 25 36.47 1.55 -12.68
N LYS A 26 36.85 0.28 -12.52
CA LYS A 26 37.14 -0.63 -13.62
C LYS A 26 35.91 -0.84 -14.51
N ASN A 27 34.73 -0.98 -13.91
CA ASN A 27 33.50 -1.18 -14.65
C ASN A 27 33.07 0.07 -15.45
N LEU A 28 33.28 1.27 -14.89
CA LEU A 28 33.02 2.53 -15.63
C LEU A 28 34.04 2.74 -16.75
N GLU A 29 35.32 2.39 -16.53
CA GLU A 29 36.37 2.45 -17.55
C GLU A 29 36.06 1.50 -18.73
N GLU A 30 35.66 0.25 -18.47
CA GLU A 30 35.25 -0.71 -19.51
C GLU A 30 34.03 -0.22 -20.31
N LEU A 31 33.03 0.37 -19.64
CA LEU A 31 31.83 0.91 -20.29
C LEU A 31 32.12 2.17 -21.15
N LEU A 32 33.08 3.00 -20.74
CA LEU A 32 33.53 4.17 -21.50
C LEU A 32 34.40 3.76 -22.70
N ASP A 33 35.22 2.72 -22.57
CA ASP A 33 36.06 2.23 -23.67
C ASP A 33 35.26 1.52 -24.76
N ASP A 34 34.18 0.81 -24.42
CA ASP A 34 33.23 0.27 -25.40
C ASP A 34 32.17 1.30 -25.85
N LYS A 35 32.35 2.59 -25.49
CA LYS A 35 31.43 3.71 -25.80
C LYS A 35 29.96 3.44 -25.43
N SER A 36 29.73 2.58 -24.44
CA SER A 36 28.39 2.16 -24.01
C SER A 36 27.69 3.24 -23.18
N ILE A 37 28.47 4.13 -22.55
CA ILE A 37 27.99 5.30 -21.83
C ILE A 37 28.85 6.51 -22.19
N SER A 38 28.29 7.71 -22.14
CA SER A 38 29.05 8.96 -22.28
C SER A 38 29.79 9.32 -20.99
N PHE A 39 30.82 10.16 -21.10
CA PHE A 39 31.55 10.68 -19.93
C PHE A 39 30.65 11.43 -18.94
N ARG A 40 29.61 12.11 -19.44
CA ARG A 40 28.62 12.80 -18.60
C ARG A 40 27.81 11.80 -17.78
N GLU A 41 27.36 10.71 -18.40
CA GLU A 41 26.60 9.65 -17.74
C GLU A 41 27.45 8.88 -16.74
N ALA A 42 28.71 8.55 -17.09
CA ALA A 42 29.64 7.92 -16.16
C ALA A 42 29.87 8.77 -14.90
N ARG A 43 29.98 10.10 -15.05
CA ARG A 43 30.12 11.04 -13.93
C ARG A 43 28.86 11.10 -13.06
N GLU A 44 27.68 11.09 -13.66
CA GLU A 44 26.40 11.09 -12.93
C GLU A 44 26.19 9.78 -12.16
N ILE A 45 26.56 8.64 -12.76
CA ILE A 45 26.52 7.31 -12.13
C ILE A 45 27.49 7.24 -10.94
N GLY A 46 28.74 7.67 -11.13
CA GLY A 46 29.72 7.74 -10.05
C GLY A 46 29.27 8.65 -8.91
N SER A 47 28.72 9.83 -9.23
CA SER A 47 28.22 10.79 -8.23
C SER A 47 26.99 10.29 -7.47
N ALA A 48 26.14 9.47 -8.10
CA ALA A 48 24.97 8.88 -7.46
C ALA A 48 25.36 7.74 -6.51
N MET A 49 26.35 6.94 -6.90
CA MET A 49 26.82 5.77 -6.14
C MET A 49 27.67 6.13 -4.92
N LEU A 50 28.37 7.26 -4.96
CA LEU A 50 29.22 7.73 -3.86
C LEU A 50 28.46 8.57 -2.83
N ARG A 51 27.11 8.64 -2.89
CA ARG A 51 26.29 9.28 -1.85
C ARG A 51 26.34 8.45 -0.56
N PRO A 52 26.31 9.09 0.64
CA PRO A 52 26.52 8.41 1.93
C PRO A 52 25.53 7.29 2.26
N HIS A 53 24.39 7.21 1.57
CA HIS A 53 23.39 6.17 1.78
C HIS A 53 23.69 4.86 1.04
N SER A 54 24.58 4.88 0.04
CA SER A 54 24.98 3.71 -0.77
C SER A 54 26.22 3.01 -0.23
N LEU A 55 27.07 3.74 0.50
CA LEU A 55 28.25 3.23 1.19
C LEU A 55 27.88 3.06 2.66
N GLY A 56 27.53 1.83 3.08
CA GLY A 56 27.24 1.54 4.49
C GLY A 56 28.33 2.11 5.42
N HIS A 57 27.96 2.48 6.66
CA HIS A 57 28.71 3.28 7.66
C HIS A 57 30.14 2.81 8.08
N LYS A 58 31.01 2.40 7.16
CA LYS A 58 32.38 1.92 7.45
C LYS A 58 33.50 2.53 6.59
N ALA A 59 33.22 3.38 5.62
CA ALA A 59 34.29 4.10 4.90
C ALA A 59 34.70 5.36 5.68
N SER A 60 36.00 5.53 5.94
CA SER A 60 36.51 6.75 6.58
C SER A 60 36.39 7.93 5.60
N SER A 61 36.26 9.18 6.09
CA SER A 61 36.08 10.31 5.16
C SER A 61 37.30 10.55 4.27
N GLU A 62 38.50 10.15 4.71
CA GLU A 62 39.74 10.24 3.92
C GLU A 62 39.75 9.24 2.75
N ASP A 63 39.21 8.02 2.94
CA ASP A 63 39.12 7.01 1.86
C ASP A 63 38.14 7.44 0.74
N ILE A 64 37.07 8.14 1.12
CA ILE A 64 36.05 8.64 0.18
C ILE A 64 36.60 9.82 -0.62
N ASP A 65 37.29 10.76 0.03
CA ASP A 65 37.86 11.93 -0.64
C ASP A 65 39.01 11.54 -1.59
N GLY A 66 39.85 10.57 -1.22
CA GLY A 66 40.90 10.02 -2.10
C GLY A 66 40.32 9.32 -3.34
N THR A 67 39.31 8.48 -3.15
CA THR A 67 38.64 7.77 -4.26
C THR A 67 37.94 8.75 -5.20
N LEU A 68 37.35 9.84 -4.68
CA LEU A 68 36.71 10.89 -5.48
C LEU A 68 37.71 11.68 -6.33
N GLN A 69 38.87 12.03 -5.75
CA GLN A 69 39.93 12.74 -6.48
C GLN A 69 40.52 11.88 -7.59
N GLU A 70 40.77 10.60 -7.33
CA GLU A 70 41.32 9.67 -8.33
C GLU A 70 40.35 9.37 -9.47
N LEU A 71 39.06 9.14 -9.16
CA LEU A 71 38.05 8.87 -10.19
C LEU A 71 37.82 10.09 -11.09
N SER A 72 37.80 11.30 -10.49
CA SER A 72 37.65 12.55 -11.24
C SER A 72 38.87 12.83 -12.13
N ALA A 73 40.08 12.59 -11.63
CA ALA A 73 41.32 12.75 -12.40
C ALA A 73 41.43 11.73 -13.55
N SER A 74 41.02 10.46 -13.34
CA SER A 74 41.02 9.42 -14.37
C SER A 74 40.05 9.78 -15.51
N ILE A 75 38.83 10.21 -15.16
CA ILE A 75 37.81 10.64 -16.13
C ILE A 75 38.26 11.87 -16.92
N HIS A 76 38.90 12.84 -16.27
CA HIS A 76 39.42 14.04 -16.94
C HIS A 76 40.57 13.72 -17.90
N ASN A 77 41.55 12.91 -17.49
CA ASN A 77 42.68 12.51 -18.34
C ASN A 77 42.24 11.66 -19.55
N MET A 78 41.22 10.82 -19.39
CA MET A 78 40.64 10.04 -20.49
C MET A 78 39.91 10.90 -21.52
N ALA A 79 39.23 11.97 -21.10
CA ALA A 79 38.59 12.92 -22.00
C ALA A 79 39.62 13.71 -22.84
N VAL A 80 40.72 14.13 -22.21
CA VAL A 80 41.83 14.83 -22.87
C VAL A 80 42.54 13.93 -23.89
N ASN A 81 42.82 12.66 -23.54
CA ASN A 81 43.50 11.71 -24.44
C ASN A 81 42.65 11.28 -25.65
N LYS A 82 41.32 11.40 -25.58
CA LYS A 82 40.40 11.09 -26.69
C LYS A 82 40.05 12.32 -27.55
N GLY A 83 40.63 13.48 -27.28
CA GLY A 83 40.45 14.71 -28.06
C GLY A 83 39.09 15.39 -27.89
N GLU A 84 38.34 15.03 -26.85
CA GLU A 84 37.05 15.65 -26.52
C GLU A 84 37.27 16.87 -25.62
N SER A 85 36.45 17.92 -25.75
CA SER A 85 36.56 19.10 -24.89
C SER A 85 36.19 18.73 -23.45
N ALA A 86 37.19 18.54 -22.59
CA ALA A 86 36.96 18.23 -21.19
C ALA A 86 36.20 19.40 -20.52
N PRO A 87 35.11 19.13 -19.77
CA PRO A 87 34.47 20.17 -18.98
C PRO A 87 35.45 20.68 -17.89
N PRO A 88 35.31 21.93 -17.42
CA PRO A 88 36.23 22.51 -16.44
C PRO A 88 36.26 21.65 -15.16
N GLU A 89 37.45 21.53 -14.59
CA GLU A 89 37.72 20.78 -13.36
C GLU A 89 36.76 21.26 -12.26
N PRO A 90 35.91 20.39 -11.69
CA PRO A 90 34.98 20.81 -10.65
C PRO A 90 35.76 21.22 -9.40
N ASP A 91 35.38 22.31 -8.73
CA ASP A 91 35.97 22.72 -7.43
C ASP A 91 35.61 21.67 -6.36
N ILE A 92 36.50 20.69 -6.20
CA ILE A 92 36.37 19.57 -5.27
C ILE A 92 36.24 20.08 -3.83
N GLN A 93 36.83 21.24 -3.50
CA GLN A 93 36.69 21.83 -2.17
C GLN A 93 35.28 22.41 -1.93
N ALA A 94 34.59 22.89 -2.96
CA ALA A 94 33.18 23.34 -2.83
C ALA A 94 32.22 22.16 -2.57
N VAL A 95 32.47 21.01 -3.20
CA VAL A 95 31.69 19.79 -2.99
C VAL A 95 31.96 19.21 -1.60
N ALA A 96 33.23 19.12 -1.18
CA ALA A 96 33.60 18.68 0.16
C ALA A 96 33.01 19.58 1.27
N ARG A 97 33.02 20.91 1.09
CA ARG A 97 32.38 21.87 2.01
C ARG A 97 30.86 21.65 2.13
N SER A 98 30.18 21.37 1.03
CA SER A 98 28.74 21.11 1.02
C SER A 98 28.37 19.82 1.75
N VAL A 99 29.21 18.78 1.63
CA VAL A 99 29.05 17.51 2.35
C VAL A 99 29.30 17.68 3.86
N GLN A 100 30.35 18.43 4.23
CA GLN A 100 30.65 18.75 5.63
C GLN A 100 29.54 19.60 6.29
N GLU A 101 28.97 20.59 5.59
CA GLU A 101 27.85 21.39 6.09
C GLU A 101 26.59 20.57 6.35
N VAL A 102 26.25 19.64 5.46
CA VAL A 102 25.08 18.76 5.59
C VAL A 102 25.28 17.79 6.77
N SER A 103 26.48 17.25 6.93
CA SER A 103 26.84 16.37 8.04
C SER A 103 26.81 17.10 9.39
N ALA A 104 27.30 18.34 9.44
CA ALA A 104 27.26 19.19 10.63
C ALA A 104 25.85 19.71 10.99
N LYS A 105 24.98 19.93 9.99
CA LYS A 105 23.56 20.30 10.19
C LYS A 105 22.74 19.11 10.68
N GLN A 106 22.96 17.91 10.15
CA GLN A 106 22.30 16.70 10.65
C GLN A 106 22.80 16.33 12.05
N GLY A 107 24.10 16.37 12.33
CA GLY A 107 24.66 16.10 13.67
C GLY A 107 24.14 17.04 14.77
N ARG A 108 23.75 18.28 14.43
CA ARG A 108 23.08 19.23 15.34
C ARG A 108 21.57 18.99 15.46
N TYR A 109 20.91 18.64 14.37
CA TYR A 109 19.48 18.32 14.33
C TYR A 109 19.13 17.10 15.19
N TRP A 110 20.00 16.08 15.21
CA TRP A 110 19.79 14.87 16.01
C TRP A 110 20.11 15.07 17.50
N ARG A 111 21.09 15.92 17.85
CA ARG A 111 21.41 16.28 19.25
C ARG A 111 20.28 17.05 19.94
N GLN A 112 19.51 17.86 19.22
CA GLN A 112 18.44 18.70 19.79
C GLN A 112 17.10 18.00 19.99
N ARG A 113 16.89 16.78 19.45
CA ARG A 113 15.57 16.11 19.42
C ARG A 113 15.52 14.70 20.02
N ALA A 114 16.56 14.26 20.74
CA ALA A 114 16.57 12.96 21.42
C ALA A 114 15.55 12.94 22.60
N PRO A 115 14.45 12.16 22.54
CA PRO A 115 13.46 12.15 23.62
C PRO A 115 13.87 11.29 24.84
N TYR A 116 15.01 10.59 24.77
CA TYR A 116 15.42 9.56 25.74
C TYR A 116 16.90 9.66 26.21
N GLY A 117 17.59 10.78 25.96
CA GLY A 117 18.99 10.97 26.36
C GLY A 117 20.01 10.21 25.49
N GLU A 118 21.29 10.61 25.55
CA GLU A 118 22.38 10.08 24.71
C GLU A 118 22.69 8.60 24.96
N GLU A 119 22.37 8.06 26.15
CA GLU A 119 22.62 6.65 26.48
C GLU A 119 21.76 5.66 25.69
N TYR A 120 20.56 6.04 25.27
CA TYR A 120 19.65 5.16 24.52
C TYR A 120 20.15 4.84 23.10
N TYR A 121 21.08 5.67 22.57
CA TYR A 121 21.67 5.50 21.24
C TYR A 121 23.11 4.96 21.27
N ARG A 122 23.65 4.63 22.45
CA ARG A 122 24.90 3.87 22.54
C ARG A 122 24.61 2.39 22.26
N TYR A 123 25.14 1.89 21.15
CA TYR A 123 25.20 0.45 20.90
C TYR A 123 26.25 -0.19 21.84
N PRO A 124 25.96 -1.34 22.47
CA PRO A 124 27.00 -2.13 23.12
C PRO A 124 27.99 -2.61 22.06
N ARG A 125 29.30 -2.60 22.37
CA ARG A 125 30.30 -3.30 21.55
C ARG A 125 29.91 -4.78 21.48
N ALA A 126 29.52 -5.27 20.31
CA ALA A 126 29.22 -6.68 20.09
C ALA A 126 30.51 -7.52 20.25
N GLN A 127 30.45 -8.58 21.06
CA GLN A 127 31.47 -9.64 21.03
C GLN A 127 31.23 -10.57 19.84
N PRO A 128 32.27 -11.25 19.32
CA PRO A 128 32.12 -12.11 18.15
C PRO A 128 31.12 -13.25 18.42
N GLY A 129 30.05 -13.35 17.63
CA GLY A 129 29.15 -14.52 17.60
C GLY A 129 27.68 -14.33 17.98
N GLN A 130 27.22 -13.12 18.35
CA GLN A 130 25.79 -12.84 18.55
C GLN A 130 25.15 -12.11 17.37
N VAL A 131 23.98 -12.57 16.93
CA VAL A 131 23.10 -11.89 15.97
C VAL A 131 22.26 -10.87 16.73
N VAL A 132 22.49 -9.58 16.48
CA VAL A 132 21.65 -8.49 17.01
C VAL A 132 20.58 -8.18 15.96
N GLU A 133 19.31 -8.30 16.35
CA GLU A 133 18.16 -8.06 15.49
C GLU A 133 18.01 -6.53 15.24
N MET A 134 18.17 -6.09 13.98
CA MET A 134 18.03 -4.67 13.63
C MET A 134 16.55 -4.27 13.56
N MET A 135 16.16 -3.23 14.32
CA MET A 135 14.88 -2.56 14.12
C MET A 135 14.92 -1.72 12.83
N PRO A 136 13.89 -1.76 11.96
CA PRO A 136 13.86 -0.92 10.76
C PRO A 136 13.62 0.55 11.11
N PRO A 137 14.16 1.51 10.32
CA PRO A 137 14.00 2.93 10.59
C PRO A 137 12.56 3.42 10.33
N PRO A 138 12.13 4.55 10.92
CA PRO A 138 10.75 5.03 10.83
C PRO A 138 10.33 5.39 9.40
N MET A 139 9.04 5.18 9.12
CA MET A 139 8.27 5.29 7.86
C MET A 139 8.42 6.55 6.98
N TYR A 140 9.33 7.49 7.28
CA TYR A 140 9.52 8.71 6.47
C TYR A 140 10.39 8.48 5.21
N TYR A 141 11.19 7.41 5.19
CA TYR A 141 12.13 7.11 4.10
C TYR A 141 11.49 6.52 2.82
N GLN A 142 10.28 5.97 2.90
CA GLN A 142 9.64 5.31 1.74
C GLN A 142 9.09 6.30 0.69
N HIS A 143 8.73 7.51 1.10
CA HIS A 143 8.08 8.48 0.20
C HIS A 143 9.07 9.21 -0.73
N GLN A 144 10.32 9.36 -0.32
CA GLN A 144 11.36 10.03 -1.13
C GLN A 144 11.98 9.07 -2.18
N ILE A 145 12.07 7.77 -1.86
CA ILE A 145 12.49 6.72 -2.81
C ILE A 145 11.48 6.59 -3.96
N TYR A 146 10.18 6.76 -3.67
CA TYR A 146 9.12 6.73 -4.69
C TYR A 146 9.21 7.90 -5.68
N SER A 147 9.60 9.09 -5.20
CA SER A 147 9.83 10.28 -6.03
C SER A 147 11.04 10.11 -6.95
N LEU A 148 12.10 9.46 -6.47
CA LEU A 148 13.30 9.15 -7.26
C LEU A 148 12.99 8.18 -8.42
N HIS A 149 12.21 7.13 -8.15
CA HIS A 149 11.75 6.21 -9.19
C HIS A 149 10.90 6.89 -10.27
N GLN A 150 10.05 7.86 -9.90
CA GLN A 150 9.26 8.61 -10.87
C GLN A 150 10.08 9.55 -11.75
N ASN A 151 11.18 10.13 -11.23
CA ASN A 151 12.07 10.98 -12.02
C ASN A 151 12.91 10.17 -13.02
N ILE A 152 13.33 8.96 -12.64
CA ILE A 152 13.99 8.00 -13.56
C ILE A 152 13.00 7.53 -14.66
N HIS A 153 11.73 7.36 -14.31
CA HIS A 153 10.69 6.98 -15.27
C HIS A 153 10.33 8.11 -16.27
N LYS A 154 10.48 9.38 -15.87
CA LYS A 154 10.32 10.54 -16.77
C LYS A 154 11.46 10.67 -17.77
N LEU A 155 12.69 10.33 -17.38
CA LEU A 155 13.83 10.29 -18.29
C LEU A 155 13.71 9.17 -19.35
N ARG A 156 13.01 8.07 -19.04
CA ARG A 156 12.73 6.95 -19.96
C ARG A 156 11.77 7.28 -21.12
N MET A 157 10.97 8.34 -21.04
CA MET A 157 9.90 8.63 -22.01
C MET A 157 10.31 9.59 -23.14
N ASN A 158 11.55 10.07 -23.16
CA ASN A 158 12.06 11.00 -24.19
C ASN A 158 12.89 10.34 -25.31
N VAL A 159 12.89 9.00 -25.42
CA VAL A 159 13.50 8.30 -26.57
C VAL A 159 12.40 7.56 -27.33
N ALA A 160 12.34 7.81 -28.64
CA ALA A 160 11.22 7.51 -29.52
C ALA A 160 10.86 6.01 -29.65
N ALA A 161 9.60 5.81 -30.06
CA ALA A 161 8.83 4.57 -30.11
C ALA A 161 9.47 3.34 -30.81
N ALA A 162 9.37 2.19 -30.14
CA ALA A 162 9.07 0.87 -30.72
C ALA A 162 8.56 -0.07 -29.60
N PRO A 163 7.62 -1.00 -29.86
CA PRO A 163 6.95 -1.78 -28.82
C PRO A 163 7.76 -3.05 -28.49
N PHE A 164 8.32 -3.13 -27.28
CA PHE A 164 8.82 -4.38 -26.71
C PHE A 164 8.04 -4.69 -25.43
N ALA A 165 7.32 -5.82 -25.43
CA ALA A 165 6.69 -6.37 -24.23
C ALA A 165 7.76 -7.04 -23.36
N PRO A 166 7.82 -6.76 -22.03
CA PRO A 166 8.77 -7.41 -21.14
C PRO A 166 8.35 -8.88 -20.85
N PRO A 167 9.29 -9.75 -20.43
CA PRO A 167 8.96 -11.14 -20.10
C PRO A 167 8.03 -11.21 -18.87
N LEU A 168 7.10 -12.17 -18.91
CA LEU A 168 6.04 -12.44 -17.91
C LEU A 168 6.50 -12.49 -16.43
N HIS A 169 7.80 -12.68 -16.18
CA HIS A 169 8.35 -12.82 -14.83
C HIS A 169 8.61 -11.48 -14.11
N GLU A 170 8.86 -10.38 -14.84
CA GLU A 170 9.12 -9.06 -14.25
C GLU A 170 7.85 -8.24 -13.97
N GLN A 171 6.76 -8.47 -14.74
CA GLN A 171 5.46 -7.86 -14.44
C GLN A 171 4.86 -8.37 -13.12
N GLN A 172 5.16 -9.61 -12.72
CA GLN A 172 4.65 -10.18 -11.46
C GLN A 172 5.34 -9.60 -10.21
N GLN A 173 6.61 -9.21 -10.25
CA GLN A 173 7.30 -8.69 -9.05
C GLN A 173 7.03 -7.19 -8.79
N GLN A 174 6.87 -6.37 -9.84
CA GLN A 174 6.59 -4.94 -9.68
C GLN A 174 5.14 -4.64 -9.22
N GLN A 175 4.18 -5.54 -9.47
CA GLN A 175 2.78 -5.37 -9.03
C GLN A 175 2.50 -5.88 -7.60
N GLN A 176 3.37 -6.72 -7.03
CA GLN A 176 3.11 -7.39 -5.75
C GLN A 176 3.56 -6.59 -4.51
N GLN A 177 4.57 -5.72 -4.62
CA GLN A 177 5.13 -5.02 -3.45
C GLN A 177 4.21 -3.97 -2.81
N PRO A 178 3.45 -3.13 -3.55
CA PRO A 178 2.53 -2.16 -2.94
C PRO A 178 1.26 -2.81 -2.37
N VAL A 179 0.76 -3.86 -3.03
CA VAL A 179 -0.52 -4.51 -2.68
C VAL A 179 -0.40 -5.31 -1.38
N MET A 180 0.71 -6.05 -1.20
CA MET A 180 0.94 -6.83 0.02
C MET A 180 1.09 -5.94 1.26
N MET A 181 1.76 -4.78 1.13
CA MET A 181 1.95 -3.83 2.22
C MET A 181 0.64 -3.11 2.60
N MET A 182 -0.21 -2.78 1.62
CA MET A 182 -1.54 -2.19 1.86
C MET A 182 -2.54 -3.21 2.44
N GLN A 183 -2.45 -4.47 2.04
CA GLN A 183 -3.30 -5.56 2.54
C GLN A 183 -2.92 -5.98 3.98
N GLN A 184 -1.63 -5.93 4.32
CA GLN A 184 -1.15 -6.08 5.70
C GLN A 184 -1.58 -4.90 6.59
N GLN A 185 -1.58 -3.66 6.06
CA GLN A 185 -2.11 -2.49 6.79
C GLN A 185 -3.64 -2.54 6.99
N GLN A 186 -4.41 -3.03 6.00
CA GLN A 186 -5.86 -3.22 6.14
C GLN A 186 -6.21 -4.36 7.11
N GLN A 187 -5.49 -5.49 7.07
CA GLN A 187 -5.67 -6.58 8.07
C GLN A 187 -5.29 -6.12 9.48
N GLN A 188 -4.21 -5.34 9.66
CA GLN A 188 -3.86 -4.77 10.96
C GLN A 188 -4.90 -3.75 11.46
N GLN A 189 -5.53 -2.97 10.58
CA GLN A 189 -6.63 -2.07 10.96
C GLN A 189 -7.91 -2.83 11.35
N GLN A 190 -8.25 -3.91 10.66
CA GLN A 190 -9.40 -4.76 11.00
C GLN A 190 -9.18 -5.54 12.31
N GLN A 191 -7.97 -6.07 12.54
CA GLN A 191 -7.59 -6.69 13.82
C GLN A 191 -7.58 -5.70 14.99
N ARG A 192 -7.18 -4.43 14.76
CA ARG A 192 -7.30 -3.33 15.75
C ARG A 192 -8.75 -2.97 16.07
N LYS A 193 -9.67 -3.01 15.09
CA LYS A 193 -11.12 -2.79 15.30
C LYS A 193 -11.77 -3.97 16.05
N ALA A 194 -11.34 -5.20 15.79
CA ALA A 194 -11.80 -6.40 16.51
C ALA A 194 -11.33 -6.43 17.98
N ARG A 195 -10.07 -6.06 18.25
CA ARG A 195 -9.54 -5.95 19.63
C ARG A 195 -10.23 -4.86 20.47
N ARG A 196 -10.74 -3.79 19.85
CA ARG A 196 -11.49 -2.72 20.53
C ARG A 196 -12.90 -3.12 20.98
N ARG A 197 -13.50 -4.18 20.42
CA ARG A 197 -14.84 -4.66 20.82
C ARG A 197 -14.82 -5.60 22.05
N GLY A 198 -13.66 -6.13 22.44
CA GLY A 198 -13.54 -7.15 23.51
C GLY A 198 -12.93 -6.68 24.83
N GLN A 199 -12.57 -5.40 25.00
CA GLN A 199 -12.02 -4.87 26.25
C GLN A 199 -12.68 -3.56 26.63
N ARG A 200 -13.64 -3.60 27.57
CA ARG A 200 -13.99 -2.43 28.39
C ARG A 200 -12.78 -2.11 29.28
N ARG A 201 -11.87 -1.29 28.79
CA ARG A 201 -10.91 -0.55 29.62
C ARG A 201 -11.39 0.90 29.70
N GLN A 202 -11.47 1.41 30.92
CA GLN A 202 -11.81 2.80 31.21
C GLN A 202 -10.88 3.75 30.43
N PRO A 203 -11.38 4.90 29.96
CA PRO A 203 -10.55 5.88 29.29
C PRO A 203 -9.50 6.42 30.29
N PRO A 204 -8.23 6.58 29.88
CA PRO A 204 -7.23 7.22 30.73
C PRO A 204 -7.64 8.66 31.02
N LEU A 205 -7.42 9.10 32.25
CA LEU A 205 -7.66 10.48 32.68
C LEU A 205 -7.01 11.47 31.69
N ASN A 206 -7.82 12.46 31.34
CA ASN A 206 -7.53 13.57 30.48
C ASN A 206 -6.22 14.28 30.89
N LYS A 207 -5.11 14.00 30.20
CA LYS A 207 -4.02 15.00 30.14
C LYS A 207 -4.54 16.11 29.24
N GLN A 208 -5.12 17.12 29.88
CA GLN A 208 -5.49 18.36 29.23
C GLN A 208 -4.31 18.81 28.36
N GLN A 209 -4.52 18.84 27.04
CA GLN A 209 -3.72 19.72 26.20
C GLN A 209 -3.94 21.13 26.76
N PRO A 210 -2.88 21.94 26.93
CA PRO A 210 -3.08 23.32 27.34
C PRO A 210 -4.04 23.95 26.34
N SER A 211 -5.17 24.43 26.85
CA SER A 211 -6.09 25.27 26.11
C SER A 211 -5.26 26.37 25.45
N SER A 212 -5.40 26.52 24.12
CA SER A 212 -4.85 27.68 23.42
C SER A 212 -5.19 28.93 24.23
N PRO A 213 -4.21 29.78 24.57
CA PRO A 213 -4.48 30.94 25.40
C PRO A 213 -5.55 31.78 24.72
N VAL A 214 -6.59 32.13 25.48
CA VAL A 214 -7.60 33.10 25.08
C VAL A 214 -6.86 34.39 24.75
N GLY A 215 -6.75 34.72 23.46
CA GLY A 215 -5.99 35.88 22.97
C GLY A 215 -4.72 35.57 22.15
N ALA A 216 -4.51 34.36 21.64
CA ALA A 216 -3.47 34.13 20.63
C ALA A 216 -3.74 35.00 19.39
N ILE A 217 -2.85 35.97 19.12
CA ILE A 217 -2.91 36.79 17.91
C ILE A 217 -2.72 35.85 16.71
N PRO A 218 -3.64 35.84 15.73
CA PRO A 218 -3.50 34.98 14.55
C PRO A 218 -2.23 35.37 13.79
N ILE A 219 -1.47 34.37 13.29
CA ILE A 219 -0.19 34.59 12.57
C ILE A 219 -0.38 35.55 11.40
N PHE A 220 -1.53 35.48 10.74
CA PHE A 220 -2.00 36.46 9.77
C PHE A 220 -3.38 36.94 10.22
N SER A 221 -3.58 38.25 10.23
CA SER A 221 -4.92 38.82 10.23
C SER A 221 -5.64 38.51 8.92
N ALA A 222 -6.98 38.58 8.91
CA ALA A 222 -7.78 38.41 7.70
C ALA A 222 -7.35 39.34 6.54
N ALA A 223 -6.91 40.56 6.85
CA ALA A 223 -6.41 41.52 5.87
C ALA A 223 -5.08 41.08 5.23
N GLU A 224 -4.17 40.51 6.02
CA GLU A 224 -2.88 40.00 5.53
C GLU A 224 -3.03 38.68 4.76
N LEU A 225 -4.05 37.90 5.10
CA LEU A 225 -4.33 36.63 4.45
C LEU A 225 -4.95 36.81 3.06
N ARG A 226 -5.71 37.89 2.86
CA ARG A 226 -6.41 38.19 1.62
C ARG A 226 -5.43 38.28 0.43
N GLY A 227 -5.76 37.57 -0.65
CA GLY A 227 -4.97 37.43 -1.87
C GLY A 227 -3.83 36.40 -1.76
N ARG A 228 -3.57 35.82 -0.57
CA ARG A 228 -2.46 34.89 -0.33
C ARG A 228 -2.90 33.45 -0.14
N VAL A 229 -4.20 33.19 0.04
CA VAL A 229 -4.71 31.86 0.42
C VAL A 229 -4.32 30.80 -0.60
N ALA A 230 -4.44 31.10 -1.90
CA ALA A 230 -4.10 30.15 -2.96
C ALA A 230 -2.61 29.79 -2.99
N GLN A 231 -1.74 30.76 -2.74
CA GLN A 231 -0.29 30.53 -2.63
C GLN A 231 0.01 29.64 -1.42
N LEU A 232 -0.60 29.95 -0.28
CA LEU A 232 -0.44 29.17 0.96
C LEU A 232 -0.97 27.74 0.82
N CYS A 233 -2.07 27.53 0.08
CA CYS A 233 -2.59 26.19 -0.21
C CYS A 233 -1.57 25.31 -0.94
N ARG A 234 -0.73 25.89 -1.79
CA ARG A 234 0.31 25.20 -2.58
C ARG A 234 1.66 25.14 -1.87
N ASP A 235 1.74 25.66 -0.66
CA ASP A 235 2.90 25.53 0.21
C ASP A 235 2.66 24.44 1.27
N GLN A 236 3.70 23.68 1.61
CA GLN A 236 3.59 22.60 2.58
C GLN A 236 3.17 23.09 3.97
N HIS A 237 3.78 24.17 4.44
CA HIS A 237 3.52 24.74 5.77
C HIS A 237 2.29 25.63 5.76
N GLY A 238 2.11 26.42 4.69
CA GLY A 238 0.92 27.23 4.45
C GLY A 238 -0.35 26.37 4.44
N SER A 239 -0.37 25.25 3.72
CA SER A 239 -1.53 24.35 3.69
C SER A 239 -1.86 23.80 5.08
N ARG A 240 -0.84 23.45 5.88
CA ARG A 240 -1.04 22.99 7.26
C ARG A 240 -1.60 24.08 8.17
N PHE A 241 -1.10 25.30 8.01
CA PHE A 241 -1.62 26.46 8.73
C PHE A 241 -3.10 26.70 8.39
N LEU A 242 -3.46 26.72 7.10
CA LEU A 242 -4.84 26.92 6.65
C LEU A 242 -5.79 25.80 7.14
N GLN A 243 -5.32 24.54 7.13
CA GLN A 243 -6.08 23.42 7.69
C GLN A 243 -6.38 23.62 9.17
N ALA A 244 -5.40 24.10 9.96
CA ALA A 244 -5.58 24.35 11.38
C ALA A 244 -6.58 25.49 11.63
N GLN A 245 -6.54 26.56 10.82
CA GLN A 245 -7.51 27.64 10.87
C GLN A 245 -8.94 27.16 10.55
N LEU A 246 -9.11 26.28 9.57
CA LEU A 246 -10.41 25.69 9.24
C LEU A 246 -10.92 24.71 10.32
N ASP A 247 -10.03 24.10 11.11
CA ASP A 247 -10.40 23.22 12.23
C ASP A 247 -11.00 23.97 13.41
N GLU A 248 -10.80 25.29 13.48
CA GLU A 248 -11.45 26.13 14.47
C GLU A 248 -12.97 26.10 14.28
N ARG A 249 -13.67 25.83 15.39
CA ARG A 249 -15.14 25.74 15.41
C ARG A 249 -15.81 27.11 15.30
N ALA A 250 -15.19 28.13 15.88
CA ALA A 250 -15.69 29.48 15.78
C ALA A 250 -15.54 29.99 14.35
N SER A 251 -16.52 30.75 13.88
CA SER A 251 -16.37 31.49 12.63
C SER A 251 -15.46 32.69 12.90
N THR A 252 -14.34 32.77 12.20
CA THR A 252 -13.39 33.88 12.28
C THR A 252 -13.32 34.62 10.94
N PRO A 253 -12.97 35.92 10.92
CA PRO A 253 -12.75 36.65 9.67
C PRO A 253 -11.70 35.99 8.77
N GLU A 254 -10.65 35.40 9.36
CA GLU A 254 -9.63 34.64 8.65
C GLU A 254 -10.23 33.42 7.95
N LYS A 255 -11.07 32.65 8.66
CA LYS A 255 -11.77 31.49 8.10
C LYS A 255 -12.63 31.89 6.91
N THR A 256 -13.38 32.99 7.02
CA THR A 256 -14.19 33.51 5.90
C THR A 256 -13.33 33.80 4.67
N VAL A 257 -12.20 34.50 4.83
CA VAL A 257 -11.26 34.77 3.72
C VAL A 257 -10.72 33.49 3.10
N ILE A 258 -10.40 32.47 3.91
CA ILE A 258 -9.95 31.17 3.41
C ILE A 258 -11.03 30.52 2.54
N LEU A 259 -12.27 30.49 3.02
CA LEU A 259 -13.38 29.88 2.30
C LEU A 259 -13.64 30.61 0.97
N GLU A 260 -13.74 31.94 0.99
CA GLU A 260 -13.99 32.78 -0.19
C GLU A 260 -12.94 32.58 -1.30
N GLU A 261 -11.66 32.39 -0.94
CA GLU A 261 -10.58 32.24 -1.92
C GLU A 261 -10.33 30.79 -2.36
N VAL A 262 -10.63 29.79 -1.51
CA VAL A 262 -10.46 28.37 -1.84
C VAL A 262 -11.55 27.88 -2.78
N VAL A 263 -12.81 28.23 -2.51
CA VAL A 263 -13.97 27.74 -3.27
C VAL A 263 -13.80 27.92 -4.80
N PRO A 264 -13.54 29.11 -5.36
CA PRO A 264 -13.42 29.28 -6.81
C PRO A 264 -12.20 28.57 -7.43
N LYS A 265 -11.22 28.15 -6.60
CA LYS A 265 -10.02 27.42 -7.03
C LYS A 265 -10.07 25.94 -6.70
N THR A 266 -11.23 25.42 -6.31
CA THR A 266 -11.44 24.04 -5.86
C THR A 266 -10.80 23.01 -6.80
N ARG A 267 -11.05 23.11 -8.11
CA ARG A 267 -10.56 22.12 -9.08
C ARG A 267 -9.04 22.08 -9.16
N GLU A 268 -8.41 23.25 -9.22
CA GLU A 268 -6.95 23.37 -9.25
C GLU A 268 -6.33 22.85 -7.95
N LEU A 269 -6.88 23.28 -6.81
CA LEU A 269 -6.37 22.88 -5.50
C LEU A 269 -6.62 21.41 -5.20
N ALA A 270 -7.71 20.81 -5.69
CA ALA A 270 -7.98 19.38 -5.54
C ALA A 270 -6.92 18.51 -6.25
N ALA A 271 -6.32 19.03 -7.32
CA ALA A 271 -5.23 18.40 -8.03
C ALA A 271 -3.83 18.78 -7.51
N ASP A 272 -3.73 19.63 -6.48
CA ASP A 272 -2.44 20.02 -5.91
C ASP A 272 -2.00 19.08 -4.76
N VAL A 273 -0.70 18.86 -4.62
CA VAL A 273 -0.11 17.96 -3.60
C VAL A 273 -0.38 18.40 -2.16
N PHE A 274 -0.56 19.71 -1.92
CA PHE A 274 -0.87 20.27 -0.62
C PHE A 274 -2.27 20.88 -0.55
N GLY A 275 -2.74 21.49 -1.64
CA GLY A 275 -4.05 22.15 -1.73
C GLY A 275 -5.23 21.21 -1.53
N ASN A 276 -5.08 19.94 -1.93
CA ASN A 276 -6.16 18.95 -1.82
C ASN A 276 -6.63 18.75 -0.37
N TYR A 277 -5.73 18.92 0.61
CA TYR A 277 -6.06 18.81 2.02
C TYR A 277 -6.90 19.99 2.52
N VAL A 278 -6.68 21.18 1.96
CA VAL A 278 -7.48 22.38 2.30
C VAL A 278 -8.89 22.22 1.74
N VAL A 279 -9.05 21.78 0.49
CA VAL A 279 -10.38 21.50 -0.11
C VAL A 279 -11.13 20.43 0.69
N GLN A 280 -10.46 19.35 1.09
CA GLN A 280 -11.06 18.32 1.96
C GLN A 280 -11.51 18.90 3.30
N LYS A 281 -10.78 19.88 3.85
CA LYS A 281 -11.13 20.53 5.11
C LYS A 281 -12.30 21.50 4.96
N VAL A 282 -12.41 22.19 3.83
CA VAL A 282 -13.62 22.97 3.50
C VAL A 282 -14.84 22.07 3.45
N LEU A 283 -14.74 20.89 2.82
CA LEU A 283 -15.84 19.91 2.79
C LEU A 283 -16.30 19.43 4.17
N THR A 284 -15.42 19.41 5.19
CA THR A 284 -15.76 18.91 6.53
C THR A 284 -16.09 19.99 7.54
N ASN A 285 -15.49 21.18 7.42
CA ASN A 285 -15.51 22.23 8.43
C ASN A 285 -15.88 23.61 7.88
N GLY A 286 -16.13 23.73 6.57
CA GLY A 286 -16.67 24.94 5.95
C GLY A 286 -18.12 25.17 6.33
N ASP A 287 -18.59 26.40 6.16
CA ASP A 287 -20.02 26.69 6.21
C ASP A 287 -20.75 26.06 5.00
N GLN A 288 -22.08 26.04 5.07
CA GLN A 288 -22.89 25.40 4.03
C GLN A 288 -22.66 26.04 2.65
N THR A 289 -22.48 27.37 2.59
CA THR A 289 -22.21 28.10 1.34
C THR A 289 -20.92 27.64 0.69
N ALA A 290 -19.86 27.46 1.46
CA ALA A 290 -18.57 27.00 0.98
C ALA A 290 -18.62 25.53 0.55
N VAL A 291 -19.27 24.66 1.34
CA VAL A 291 -19.47 23.25 0.98
C VAL A 291 -20.26 23.11 -0.32
N ASP A 292 -21.34 23.89 -0.48
CA ASP A 292 -22.15 23.93 -1.71
C ASP A 292 -21.35 24.49 -2.89
N GLY A 293 -20.48 25.47 -2.64
CA GLY A 293 -19.54 26.01 -3.61
C GLY A 293 -18.56 24.94 -4.12
N VAL A 294 -17.92 24.20 -3.21
CA VAL A 294 -17.03 23.09 -3.56
C VAL A 294 -17.79 22.00 -4.33
N ALA A 295 -19.01 21.64 -3.90
CA ALA A 295 -19.82 20.64 -4.60
C ALA A 295 -20.13 21.06 -6.04
N ARG A 296 -20.45 22.35 -6.27
CA ARG A 296 -20.66 22.91 -7.62
C ARG A 296 -19.40 22.88 -8.47
N GLU A 297 -18.24 23.20 -7.90
CA GLU A 297 -16.97 23.17 -8.63
C GLU A 297 -16.49 21.75 -8.96
N LEU A 298 -16.84 20.75 -8.14
CA LEU A 298 -16.54 19.35 -8.42
C LEU A 298 -17.46 18.76 -9.49
N ALA A 299 -18.69 19.25 -9.61
CA ALA A 299 -19.64 18.78 -10.60
C ALA A 299 -19.13 19.00 -12.03
N GLY A 300 -19.34 18.01 -12.90
CA GLY A 300 -18.79 17.92 -14.25
C GLY A 300 -17.32 17.52 -14.33
N HIS A 301 -16.63 17.35 -13.20
CA HIS A 301 -15.19 17.07 -13.12
C HIS A 301 -14.86 15.87 -12.22
N ALA A 302 -15.87 15.17 -11.68
CA ALA A 302 -15.66 14.10 -10.71
C ALA A 302 -14.84 12.95 -11.29
N VAL A 303 -15.10 12.57 -12.55
CA VAL A 303 -14.35 11.49 -13.23
C VAL A 303 -12.90 11.89 -13.44
N ALA A 304 -12.63 13.07 -14.00
CA ALA A 304 -11.27 13.55 -14.28
C ALA A 304 -10.45 13.66 -12.99
N LEU A 305 -11.03 14.22 -11.92
CA LEU A 305 -10.38 14.31 -10.61
C LEU A 305 -10.16 12.94 -9.98
N SER A 306 -11.04 11.97 -10.23
CA SER A 306 -10.92 10.60 -9.68
C SER A 306 -9.76 9.82 -10.26
N LEU A 307 -9.35 10.12 -11.49
CA LEU A 307 -8.16 9.54 -12.11
C LEU A 307 -6.86 10.24 -11.64
N HIS A 308 -6.97 11.36 -10.94
CA HIS A 308 -5.84 12.11 -10.40
C HIS A 308 -5.40 11.61 -9.02
N VAL A 309 -4.10 11.54 -8.77
CA VAL A 309 -3.50 10.99 -7.53
C VAL A 309 -3.93 11.72 -6.25
N TYR A 310 -4.17 13.04 -6.34
CA TYR A 310 -4.68 13.86 -5.23
C TYR A 310 -6.18 14.13 -5.35
N GLY A 311 -6.69 14.29 -6.58
CA GLY A 311 -8.10 14.62 -6.83
C GLY A 311 -9.04 13.52 -6.35
N CYS A 312 -8.62 12.26 -6.48
CA CYS A 312 -9.40 11.12 -6.03
C CYS A 312 -9.71 11.18 -4.52
N ARG A 313 -8.82 11.78 -3.72
CA ARG A 313 -9.00 11.95 -2.27
C ARG A 313 -10.08 12.97 -1.97
N VAL A 314 -10.15 14.06 -2.75
CA VAL A 314 -11.18 15.08 -2.64
C VAL A 314 -12.54 14.52 -3.05
N VAL A 315 -12.63 13.78 -4.16
CA VAL A 315 -13.89 13.16 -4.59
C VAL A 315 -14.37 12.12 -3.57
N GLN A 316 -13.47 11.29 -3.04
CA GLN A 316 -13.81 10.37 -1.94
C GLN A 316 -14.35 11.12 -0.71
N LYS A 317 -13.69 12.22 -0.31
CA LYS A 317 -14.14 13.04 0.82
C LYS A 317 -15.52 13.65 0.55
N ALA A 318 -15.75 14.16 -0.65
CA ALA A 318 -17.03 14.71 -1.05
C ALA A 318 -18.14 13.65 -0.95
N LEU A 319 -17.93 12.45 -1.49
CA LEU A 319 -18.91 11.35 -1.39
C LEU A 319 -19.17 10.86 0.04
N ASP A 320 -18.22 11.06 0.97
CA ASP A 320 -18.39 10.73 2.38
C ASP A 320 -19.29 11.74 3.13
N VAL A 321 -19.19 13.03 2.79
CA VAL A 321 -19.75 14.11 3.64
C VAL A 321 -20.86 14.94 2.99
N LEU A 322 -20.92 14.98 1.67
CA LEU A 322 -21.96 15.73 0.97
C LEU A 322 -23.34 15.12 1.21
N PRO A 323 -24.39 15.95 1.28
CA PRO A 323 -25.77 15.48 1.38
C PRO A 323 -26.17 14.68 0.12
N PRO A 324 -27.17 13.78 0.22
CA PRO A 324 -27.54 12.87 -0.88
C PRO A 324 -27.83 13.56 -2.22
N HIS A 325 -28.49 14.74 -2.20
CA HIS A 325 -28.86 15.49 -3.40
C HIS A 325 -27.66 16.11 -4.13
N GLN A 326 -26.51 16.29 -3.46
CA GLN A 326 -25.26 16.72 -4.10
C GLN A 326 -24.39 15.53 -4.47
N ALA A 327 -24.27 14.53 -3.59
CA ALA A 327 -23.50 13.33 -3.85
C ALA A 327 -23.99 12.58 -5.11
N VAL A 328 -25.31 12.56 -5.36
CA VAL A 328 -25.89 11.93 -6.55
C VAL A 328 -25.40 12.57 -7.86
N VAL A 329 -25.12 13.88 -7.87
CA VAL A 329 -24.59 14.58 -9.05
C VAL A 329 -23.21 14.02 -9.39
N LEU A 330 -22.33 13.91 -8.39
CA LEU A 330 -20.98 13.38 -8.59
C LEU A 330 -21.00 11.89 -9.00
N VAL A 331 -21.87 11.08 -8.38
CA VAL A 331 -21.98 9.64 -8.72
C VAL A 331 -22.46 9.45 -10.16
N LYS A 332 -23.42 10.25 -10.64
CA LYS A 332 -23.98 10.13 -12.00
C LYS A 332 -22.94 10.33 -13.10
N GLU A 333 -21.88 11.11 -12.86
CA GLU A 333 -20.81 11.32 -13.85
C GLU A 333 -20.06 10.04 -14.22
N PHE A 334 -20.04 9.04 -13.33
CA PHE A 334 -19.35 7.78 -13.57
C PHE A 334 -20.09 6.83 -14.50
N ARG A 335 -21.35 7.11 -14.89
CA ARG A 335 -22.22 6.17 -15.63
C ARG A 335 -21.56 5.58 -16.88
N SER A 336 -20.79 6.37 -17.63
CA SER A 336 -20.08 5.91 -18.84
C SER A 336 -18.61 5.54 -18.59
N ASN A 337 -18.11 5.70 -17.36
CA ASN A 337 -16.68 5.61 -17.01
C ASN A 337 -16.38 4.57 -15.92
N VAL A 338 -17.37 3.84 -15.40
CA VAL A 338 -17.20 2.89 -14.29
C VAL A 338 -16.02 1.95 -14.52
N VAL A 339 -15.99 1.27 -15.66
CA VAL A 339 -14.96 0.26 -15.96
C VAL A 339 -13.58 0.90 -16.08
N CYS A 340 -13.48 2.07 -16.74
CA CYS A 340 -12.22 2.81 -16.85
C CYS A 340 -11.69 3.17 -15.45
N CYS A 341 -12.55 3.72 -14.58
CA CYS A 341 -12.17 4.07 -13.21
C CYS A 341 -11.80 2.84 -12.38
N VAL A 342 -12.47 1.69 -12.55
CA VAL A 342 -12.10 0.45 -11.85
C VAL A 342 -10.70 -0.03 -12.22
N HIS A 343 -10.26 0.18 -13.46
CA HIS A 343 -8.91 -0.21 -13.91
C HIS A 343 -7.83 0.82 -13.58
N ASP A 344 -8.21 1.99 -13.09
CA ASP A 344 -7.27 3.03 -12.70
C ASP A 344 -6.80 2.87 -11.24
N GLN A 345 -5.52 3.17 -10.99
CA GLN A 345 -4.90 3.09 -9.66
C GLN A 345 -5.53 4.03 -8.62
N ASN A 346 -6.15 5.12 -9.04
CA ASN A 346 -6.82 6.11 -8.19
C ASN A 346 -8.35 5.94 -8.25
N GLY A 347 -8.90 5.81 -9.46
CA GLY A 347 -10.32 5.75 -9.75
C GLY A 347 -11.03 4.59 -9.06
N ASN A 348 -10.36 3.45 -8.87
CA ASN A 348 -10.95 2.28 -8.22
C ASN A 348 -11.38 2.57 -6.77
N HIS A 349 -10.65 3.46 -6.08
CA HIS A 349 -11.00 3.88 -4.73
C HIS A 349 -12.28 4.71 -4.71
N VAL A 350 -12.50 5.51 -5.76
CA VAL A 350 -13.71 6.31 -5.90
C VAL A 350 -14.91 5.42 -6.25
N ILE A 351 -14.76 4.42 -7.12
CA ILE A 351 -15.85 3.47 -7.39
C ILE A 351 -16.22 2.64 -6.15
N GLN A 352 -15.23 2.21 -5.35
CA GLN A 352 -15.48 1.61 -4.04
C GLN A 352 -16.31 2.54 -3.14
N LYS A 353 -15.96 3.82 -3.10
CA LYS A 353 -16.69 4.85 -2.34
C LYS A 353 -18.11 5.06 -2.88
N CYS A 354 -18.30 5.05 -4.20
CA CYS A 354 -19.63 5.12 -4.81
C CYS A 354 -20.50 3.94 -4.33
N VAL A 355 -19.99 2.71 -4.35
CA VAL A 355 -20.72 1.52 -3.87
C VAL A 355 -21.11 1.67 -2.40
N GLU A 356 -20.19 2.11 -1.54
CA GLU A 356 -20.47 2.37 -0.12
C GLU A 356 -21.56 3.43 0.07
N THR A 357 -21.46 4.55 -0.65
CA THR A 357 -22.33 5.71 -0.50
C THR A 357 -23.74 5.45 -1.02
N THR A 358 -23.90 4.82 -2.19
CA THR A 358 -25.22 4.46 -2.74
C THR A 358 -25.91 3.42 -1.86
N SER A 359 -25.17 2.38 -1.42
CA SER A 359 -25.70 1.34 -0.54
C SER A 359 -26.10 1.86 0.84
N ARG A 360 -25.37 2.84 1.38
CA ARG A 360 -25.72 3.53 2.64
C ARG A 360 -27.00 4.35 2.47
N ALA A 361 -27.13 5.11 1.38
CA ALA A 361 -28.32 5.90 1.12
C ALA A 361 -29.58 5.01 0.99
N ARG A 362 -29.46 3.88 0.28
CA ARG A 362 -30.56 2.91 0.10
C ARG A 362 -31.03 2.29 1.42
N ARG A 363 -30.13 2.00 2.36
CA ARG A 363 -30.46 1.42 3.68
C ARG A 363 -31.09 2.42 4.66
N SER A 364 -31.21 3.69 4.30
CA SER A 364 -31.88 4.70 5.13
C SER A 364 -32.79 5.60 4.30
N PRO A 365 -33.86 5.05 3.67
CA PRO A 365 -34.74 5.81 2.78
C PRO A 365 -35.37 7.02 3.47
N GLU A 366 -35.79 6.85 4.72
CA GLU A 366 -36.36 7.88 5.61
C GLU A 366 -35.45 9.13 5.77
N ARG A 367 -34.13 8.93 5.66
CA ARG A 367 -33.11 9.98 5.85
C ARG A 367 -32.52 10.48 4.52
N CYS A 368 -32.87 9.83 3.42
CA CYS A 368 -32.33 10.08 2.10
C CYS A 368 -33.47 10.31 1.13
N THR A 369 -33.95 11.56 1.09
CA THR A 369 -34.84 12.05 0.04
C THR A 369 -34.04 12.19 -1.26
N GLY A 370 -33.79 11.08 -1.97
CA GLY A 370 -33.05 11.19 -3.22
C GLY A 370 -32.75 9.89 -3.97
N ASP A 371 -32.55 10.06 -5.27
CA ASP A 371 -32.20 9.05 -6.29
C ASP A 371 -30.80 8.42 -6.10
N LEU A 372 -30.07 8.80 -5.05
CA LEU A 372 -28.70 8.32 -4.80
C LEU A 372 -28.63 6.80 -4.59
N GLY A 373 -29.59 6.23 -3.86
CA GLY A 373 -29.64 4.77 -3.64
C GLY A 373 -29.81 3.98 -4.93
N ASN A 374 -30.57 4.51 -5.89
CA ASN A 374 -30.84 3.87 -7.18
C ASN A 374 -29.62 3.90 -8.11
N GLN A 375 -28.63 4.77 -7.85
CA GLN A 375 -27.44 4.87 -8.68
C GLN A 375 -26.52 3.65 -8.61
N ILE A 376 -26.75 2.72 -7.67
CA ILE A 376 -25.97 1.48 -7.63
C ILE A 376 -26.16 0.62 -8.89
N GLU A 377 -27.33 0.70 -9.52
CA GLU A 377 -27.71 -0.19 -10.63
C GLU A 377 -26.76 -0.08 -11.82
N PHE A 378 -26.46 1.14 -12.30
CA PHE A 378 -25.56 1.29 -13.45
C PHE A 378 -24.11 0.83 -13.16
N ILE A 379 -23.69 0.90 -11.88
CA ILE A 379 -22.37 0.42 -11.46
C ILE A 379 -22.35 -1.11 -11.56
N LEU A 380 -23.39 -1.78 -11.07
CA LEU A 380 -23.50 -3.24 -11.14
C LEU A 380 -23.70 -3.74 -12.57
N ASP A 381 -24.48 -3.03 -13.37
CA ASP A 381 -24.66 -3.33 -14.80
C ASP A 381 -23.34 -3.30 -15.57
N SER A 382 -22.44 -2.36 -15.21
CA SER A 382 -21.10 -2.28 -15.79
C SER A 382 -20.21 -3.48 -15.45
N PHE A 383 -20.57 -4.30 -14.46
CA PHE A 383 -19.83 -5.50 -14.05
C PHE A 383 -20.41 -6.80 -14.61
N LYS A 384 -21.65 -6.79 -15.11
CA LYS A 384 -22.28 -7.97 -15.71
C LYS A 384 -21.48 -8.44 -16.92
N GLY A 385 -21.23 -9.75 -17.00
CA GLY A 385 -20.45 -10.38 -18.07
C GLY A 385 -18.94 -10.16 -17.98
N ARG A 386 -18.44 -9.59 -16.87
CA ARG A 386 -17.01 -9.35 -16.64
C ARG A 386 -16.59 -9.49 -15.18
N ALA A 387 -17.48 -9.89 -14.28
CA ALA A 387 -17.18 -10.07 -12.87
C ALA A 387 -15.99 -11.00 -12.64
N ARG A 388 -15.85 -12.10 -13.42
CA ARG A 388 -14.69 -12.99 -13.29
C ARG A 388 -13.37 -12.30 -13.65
N SER A 389 -13.36 -11.57 -14.76
CA SER A 389 -12.18 -10.79 -15.17
C SER A 389 -11.82 -9.73 -14.14
N LEU A 390 -12.82 -9.04 -13.57
CA LEU A 390 -12.61 -8.05 -12.51
C LEU A 390 -12.13 -8.69 -11.21
N ALA A 391 -12.57 -9.91 -10.88
CA ALA A 391 -12.12 -10.61 -9.68
C ALA A 391 -10.62 -10.95 -9.73
N MET A 392 -10.09 -11.27 -10.91
CA MET A 392 -8.66 -11.53 -11.13
C MET A 392 -7.85 -10.26 -11.38
N HIS A 393 -8.48 -9.08 -11.36
CA HIS A 393 -7.81 -7.80 -11.56
C HIS A 393 -7.35 -7.19 -10.23
N ALA A 394 -6.14 -6.60 -10.21
CA ALA A 394 -5.51 -6.03 -9.01
C ALA A 394 -6.38 -5.00 -8.26
N TYR A 395 -7.17 -4.21 -9.01
CA TYR A 395 -8.08 -3.22 -8.45
C TYR A 395 -9.55 -3.66 -8.51
N GLY A 396 -9.92 -4.43 -9.53
CA GLY A 396 -11.30 -4.88 -9.75
C GLY A 396 -11.78 -5.77 -8.61
N CYS A 397 -10.89 -6.60 -8.06
CA CYS A 397 -11.18 -7.48 -6.94
C CYS A 397 -11.64 -6.69 -5.71
N ARG A 398 -11.10 -5.49 -5.47
CA ARG A 398 -11.45 -4.63 -4.32
C ARG A 398 -12.83 -4.02 -4.49
N VAL A 399 -13.20 -3.65 -5.71
CA VAL A 399 -14.53 -3.12 -6.03
C VAL A 399 -15.58 -4.21 -5.87
N LEU A 400 -15.34 -5.42 -6.38
CA LEU A 400 -16.25 -6.55 -6.19
C LEU A 400 -16.41 -6.94 -4.71
N GLN A 401 -15.35 -6.87 -3.90
CA GLN A 401 -15.47 -7.07 -2.46
C GLN A 401 -16.43 -6.06 -1.82
N ARG A 402 -16.36 -4.76 -2.18
CA ARG A 402 -17.32 -3.76 -1.68
C ARG A 402 -18.75 -4.04 -2.14
N VAL A 403 -18.93 -4.53 -3.37
CA VAL A 403 -20.25 -4.96 -3.87
C VAL A 403 -20.81 -6.08 -2.99
N LEU A 404 -20.03 -7.12 -2.72
CA LEU A 404 -20.47 -8.25 -1.89
C LEU A 404 -20.74 -7.86 -0.43
N GLU A 405 -20.04 -6.86 0.10
CA GLU A 405 -20.24 -6.38 1.48
C GLU A 405 -21.44 -5.45 1.66
N HIS A 406 -21.78 -4.67 0.64
CA HIS A 406 -22.71 -3.55 0.79
C HIS A 406 -24.00 -3.69 0.00
N CYS A 407 -23.98 -4.42 -1.11
CA CYS A 407 -25.18 -4.70 -1.89
C CYS A 407 -25.92 -5.91 -1.30
N SER A 408 -27.24 -5.89 -1.42
CA SER A 408 -28.08 -7.04 -1.15
C SER A 408 -27.79 -8.20 -2.11
N HIS A 409 -28.23 -9.40 -1.74
CA HIS A 409 -28.13 -10.58 -2.60
C HIS A 409 -28.90 -10.44 -3.91
N ALA A 410 -30.01 -9.68 -3.91
CA ALA A 410 -30.79 -9.43 -5.12
C ALA A 410 -29.99 -8.55 -6.10
N GLU A 411 -29.38 -7.48 -5.60
CA GLU A 411 -28.54 -6.56 -6.41
C GLU A 411 -27.29 -7.26 -6.96
N SER A 412 -26.59 -8.02 -6.12
CA SER A 412 -25.34 -8.69 -6.49
C SER A 412 -25.54 -10.06 -7.17
N SER A 413 -26.78 -10.46 -7.42
CA SER A 413 -27.15 -11.79 -7.95
C SER A 413 -26.39 -12.15 -9.24
N ALA A 414 -26.46 -11.30 -10.27
CA ALA A 414 -25.80 -11.54 -11.55
C ALA A 414 -24.27 -11.68 -11.41
N ILE A 415 -23.65 -10.94 -10.49
CA ILE A 415 -22.21 -11.02 -10.20
C ILE A 415 -21.90 -12.35 -9.51
N LEU A 416 -22.69 -12.74 -8.52
CA LEU A 416 -22.53 -14.01 -7.81
C LEU A 416 -22.76 -15.22 -8.75
N ASP A 417 -23.75 -15.14 -9.62
CA ASP A 417 -24.03 -16.15 -10.64
C ASP A 417 -22.83 -16.29 -11.60
N GLU A 418 -22.30 -15.19 -12.12
CA GLU A 418 -21.13 -15.23 -13.02
C GLU A 418 -19.87 -15.79 -12.34
N LEU A 419 -19.64 -15.46 -11.06
CA LEU A 419 -18.53 -16.02 -10.29
C LEU A 419 -18.69 -17.54 -10.10
N ARG A 420 -19.92 -18.00 -9.86
CA ARG A 420 -20.26 -19.41 -9.63
C ARG A 420 -20.19 -20.26 -10.89
N ASP A 421 -20.71 -19.77 -12.01
CA ASP A 421 -21.00 -20.58 -13.20
C ASP A 421 -19.74 -20.90 -14.07
N GLY A 422 -18.54 -20.55 -13.60
CA GLY A 422 -17.27 -20.85 -14.29
C GLY A 422 -16.32 -21.71 -13.46
N GLU A 423 -15.07 -21.88 -13.93
CA GLU A 423 -14.07 -22.69 -13.23
C GLU A 423 -13.67 -22.06 -11.89
N LEU A 424 -14.19 -22.60 -10.79
CA LEU A 424 -13.94 -22.08 -9.44
C LEU A 424 -12.49 -22.24 -9.00
N ARG A 425 -11.81 -23.30 -9.45
CA ARG A 425 -10.39 -23.57 -9.14
C ARG A 425 -9.51 -22.40 -9.53
N GLN A 426 -9.72 -21.84 -10.72
CA GLN A 426 -9.00 -20.66 -11.21
C GLN A 426 -9.16 -19.46 -10.27
N LEU A 427 -10.37 -19.17 -9.79
CA LEU A 427 -10.62 -18.03 -8.89
C LEU A 427 -10.06 -18.26 -7.48
N ILE A 428 -10.12 -19.51 -6.99
CA ILE A 428 -9.62 -19.90 -5.67
C ILE A 428 -8.08 -19.79 -5.61
N GLU A 429 -7.40 -20.17 -6.69
CA GLU A 429 -5.94 -20.16 -6.78
C GLU A 429 -5.37 -18.81 -7.22
N ASP A 430 -6.16 -17.95 -7.86
CA ASP A 430 -5.67 -16.65 -8.33
C ASP A 430 -5.25 -15.70 -7.18
N SER A 431 -4.21 -14.91 -7.42
CA SER A 431 -3.60 -14.00 -6.44
C SER A 431 -4.51 -12.85 -5.97
N TYR A 432 -5.56 -12.51 -6.73
CA TYR A 432 -6.54 -11.47 -6.41
C TYR A 432 -7.94 -12.04 -6.17
N ALA A 433 -8.39 -12.96 -7.04
CA ALA A 433 -9.76 -13.47 -6.99
C ALA A 433 -10.01 -14.34 -5.74
N ASN A 434 -8.98 -14.93 -5.13
CA ASN A 434 -9.13 -15.64 -3.86
C ASN A 434 -9.77 -14.75 -2.79
N TYR A 435 -9.53 -13.43 -2.80
CA TYR A 435 -10.17 -12.51 -1.87
C TYR A 435 -11.65 -12.29 -2.19
N VAL A 436 -12.02 -12.26 -3.47
CA VAL A 436 -13.43 -12.18 -3.90
C VAL A 436 -14.18 -13.45 -3.51
N VAL A 437 -13.56 -14.62 -3.70
CA VAL A 437 -14.12 -15.92 -3.27
C VAL A 437 -14.32 -15.96 -1.75
N GLN A 438 -13.34 -15.50 -0.96
CA GLN A 438 -13.49 -15.39 0.50
C GLN A 438 -14.68 -14.49 0.89
N HIS A 439 -14.91 -13.38 0.17
CA HIS A 439 -16.05 -12.50 0.42
C HIS A 439 -17.38 -13.13 -0.04
N ALA A 440 -17.38 -13.91 -1.13
CA ALA A 440 -18.56 -14.68 -1.54
C ALA A 440 -18.92 -15.76 -0.49
N ILE A 441 -17.92 -16.41 0.11
CA ILE A 441 -18.13 -17.35 1.22
C ILE A 441 -18.71 -16.65 2.45
N GLN A 442 -18.21 -15.46 2.79
CA GLN A 442 -18.62 -14.74 4.01
C GLN A 442 -19.97 -14.03 3.85
N TYR A 443 -20.13 -13.26 2.78
CA TYR A 443 -21.22 -12.32 2.53
C TYR A 443 -22.16 -12.73 1.39
N GLY A 444 -21.83 -13.76 0.61
CA GLY A 444 -22.69 -14.23 -0.49
C GLY A 444 -23.90 -15.05 -0.02
N ARG A 445 -24.73 -15.47 -0.99
CA ARG A 445 -25.91 -16.31 -0.74
C ARG A 445 -25.50 -17.65 -0.13
N SER A 446 -26.39 -18.26 0.65
CA SER A 446 -26.16 -19.58 1.26
C SER A 446 -25.86 -20.66 0.21
N GLN A 447 -26.56 -20.65 -0.92
CA GLN A 447 -26.36 -21.59 -2.03
C GLN A 447 -24.96 -21.46 -2.66
N ASP A 448 -24.51 -20.23 -2.96
CA ASP A 448 -23.16 -20.02 -3.54
C ASP A 448 -22.08 -20.48 -2.57
N ARG A 449 -22.25 -20.18 -1.28
CA ARG A 449 -21.34 -20.65 -0.22
C ARG A 449 -21.27 -22.16 -0.16
N GLN A 450 -22.40 -22.87 -0.26
CA GLN A 450 -22.42 -24.33 -0.27
C GLN A 450 -21.63 -24.89 -1.47
N ILE A 451 -21.79 -24.31 -2.65
CA ILE A 451 -21.07 -24.71 -3.86
C ILE A 451 -19.56 -24.45 -3.73
N LEU A 452 -19.17 -23.28 -3.23
CA LEU A 452 -17.77 -22.94 -2.99
C LEU A 452 -17.11 -23.87 -1.96
N VAL A 453 -17.80 -24.18 -0.87
CA VAL A 453 -17.31 -25.12 0.15
C VAL A 453 -17.17 -26.53 -0.41
N ALA A 454 -18.12 -26.99 -1.24
CA ALA A 454 -18.03 -28.29 -1.91
C ALA A 454 -16.84 -28.35 -2.88
N ALA A 455 -16.62 -27.30 -3.68
CA ALA A 455 -15.48 -27.20 -4.58
C ALA A 455 -14.13 -27.22 -3.82
N VAL A 456 -14.07 -26.53 -2.67
CA VAL A 456 -12.90 -26.54 -1.79
C VAL A 456 -12.68 -27.93 -1.19
N ARG A 457 -13.73 -28.58 -0.69
CA ARG A 457 -13.65 -29.92 -0.13
C ARG A 457 -13.09 -30.92 -1.14
N ALA A 458 -13.56 -30.88 -2.40
CA ALA A 458 -13.10 -31.78 -3.46
C ALA A 458 -11.59 -31.68 -3.78
N ASN A 459 -10.91 -30.59 -3.39
CA ASN A 459 -9.48 -30.36 -3.62
C ASN A 459 -8.76 -29.93 -2.33
N LEU A 460 -9.25 -30.38 -1.17
CA LEU A 460 -8.92 -29.81 0.13
C LEU A 460 -7.41 -29.81 0.43
N VAL A 461 -6.74 -30.92 0.14
CA VAL A 461 -5.30 -31.10 0.41
C VAL A 461 -4.47 -30.16 -0.46
N ASP A 462 -4.76 -30.09 -1.76
CA ASP A 462 -4.04 -29.24 -2.70
C ASP A 462 -4.25 -27.76 -2.40
N PHE A 463 -5.50 -27.35 -2.15
CA PHE A 463 -5.81 -25.98 -1.78
C PHE A 463 -5.20 -25.57 -0.45
N SER A 464 -5.13 -26.47 0.53
CA SER A 464 -4.48 -26.17 1.82
C SER A 464 -3.00 -25.85 1.66
N ARG A 465 -2.31 -26.48 0.69
CA ARG A 465 -0.88 -26.30 0.41
C ARG A 465 -0.58 -25.16 -0.56
N HIS A 466 -1.62 -24.56 -1.12
CA HIS A 466 -1.46 -23.52 -2.11
C HIS A 466 -1.49 -22.13 -1.45
N LYS A 467 -0.55 -21.24 -1.83
CA LYS A 467 -0.32 -19.92 -1.22
C LYS A 467 -1.58 -19.06 -1.05
N PHE A 468 -2.46 -19.06 -2.06
CA PHE A 468 -3.66 -18.22 -2.10
C PHE A 468 -4.89 -18.98 -1.60
N ALA A 469 -5.19 -20.12 -2.22
CA ALA A 469 -6.30 -21.01 -1.88
C ALA A 469 -6.34 -21.46 -0.40
N SER A 470 -5.22 -21.57 0.32
CA SER A 470 -5.22 -21.94 1.74
C SER A 470 -6.05 -20.99 2.60
N ASN A 471 -6.03 -19.68 2.27
CA ASN A 471 -6.88 -18.68 2.92
C ASN A 471 -8.37 -18.92 2.62
N VAL A 472 -8.70 -19.41 1.43
CA VAL A 472 -10.07 -19.78 1.07
C VAL A 472 -10.52 -20.99 1.88
N VAL A 473 -9.65 -21.99 2.08
CA VAL A 473 -9.92 -23.15 2.96
C VAL A 473 -10.22 -22.68 4.39
N GLU A 474 -9.38 -21.81 4.95
CA GLU A 474 -9.64 -21.23 6.28
C GLU A 474 -10.99 -20.51 6.33
N LYS A 475 -11.41 -19.87 5.22
CA LYS A 475 -12.69 -19.17 5.16
C LYS A 475 -13.90 -20.09 5.03
N CYS A 476 -13.75 -21.22 4.35
CA CYS A 476 -14.72 -22.31 4.38
C CYS A 476 -14.86 -22.90 5.79
N LEU A 477 -13.77 -23.02 6.55
CA LEU A 477 -13.83 -23.47 7.94
C LEU A 477 -14.54 -22.47 8.87
N ASP A 478 -14.31 -21.16 8.69
CA ASP A 478 -14.96 -20.11 9.49
C ASP A 478 -16.48 -20.00 9.21
N TYR A 479 -16.91 -20.12 7.94
CA TYR A 479 -18.28 -19.78 7.51
C TYR A 479 -19.09 -20.93 6.91
N GLY A 480 -18.50 -22.11 6.74
CA GLY A 480 -19.25 -23.32 6.43
C GLY A 480 -20.24 -23.64 7.55
N ASN A 481 -21.34 -24.29 7.21
CA ASN A 481 -22.28 -24.76 8.22
C ASN A 481 -21.61 -25.84 9.11
N PRO A 482 -22.19 -26.19 10.28
CA PRO A 482 -21.57 -27.15 11.19
C PRO A 482 -21.24 -28.52 10.55
N GLU A 483 -22.10 -29.00 9.66
CA GLU A 483 -21.89 -30.27 8.95
C GLU A 483 -20.70 -30.17 7.97
N GLN A 484 -20.68 -29.16 7.11
CA GLN A 484 -19.61 -28.89 6.16
C GLN A 484 -18.26 -28.71 6.87
N ARG A 485 -18.25 -27.94 7.96
CA ARG A 485 -17.04 -27.76 8.78
C ARG A 485 -16.56 -29.09 9.35
N SER A 486 -17.47 -29.91 9.89
CA SER A 486 -17.12 -31.23 10.38
C SER A 486 -16.56 -32.13 9.29
N GLN A 487 -17.14 -32.11 8.09
CA GLN A 487 -16.63 -32.84 6.92
C GLN A 487 -15.21 -32.41 6.54
N LEU A 488 -14.94 -31.10 6.42
CA LEU A 488 -13.61 -30.57 6.11
C LEU A 488 -12.57 -30.98 7.17
N ILE A 489 -12.92 -30.88 8.46
CA ILE A 489 -12.05 -31.29 9.56
C ILE A 489 -11.76 -32.79 9.49
N ASN A 490 -12.78 -33.62 9.33
CA ASN A 490 -12.60 -35.06 9.28
C ASN A 490 -11.73 -35.51 8.11
N GLU A 491 -11.81 -34.83 6.97
CA GLU A 491 -11.04 -35.14 5.76
C GLU A 491 -9.55 -34.80 5.89
N ILE A 492 -9.21 -33.67 6.54
CA ILE A 492 -7.81 -33.30 6.85
C ILE A 492 -7.12 -34.36 7.73
N PHE A 493 -7.89 -35.04 8.59
CA PHE A 493 -7.42 -36.03 9.55
C PHE A 493 -7.81 -37.47 9.19
N ALA A 494 -8.25 -37.71 7.95
CA ALA A 494 -8.65 -39.05 7.51
C ALA A 494 -7.43 -39.99 7.38
N GLU A 495 -6.33 -39.48 6.84
CA GLU A 495 -5.11 -40.25 6.62
C GLU A 495 -3.89 -39.60 7.30
N ALA A 496 -3.09 -40.41 8.00
CA ALA A 496 -1.87 -39.93 8.66
C ALA A 496 -0.82 -39.39 7.68
N SER A 497 -0.78 -39.91 6.44
CA SER A 497 0.03 -39.42 5.32
C SER A 497 -0.31 -37.97 4.97
N THR A 498 -1.60 -37.69 4.75
CA THR A 498 -2.11 -36.35 4.44
C THR A 498 -1.80 -35.36 5.54
N LEU A 499 -2.07 -35.73 6.79
CA LEU A 499 -1.78 -34.86 7.92
C LEU A 499 -0.28 -34.50 8.01
N ARG A 500 0.61 -35.49 7.85
CA ARG A 500 2.07 -35.25 7.85
C ARG A 500 2.49 -34.24 6.79
N LEU A 501 1.92 -34.36 5.59
CA LEU A 501 2.18 -33.43 4.49
C LEU A 501 1.75 -32.01 4.85
N LEU A 502 0.55 -31.84 5.42
CA LEU A 502 -0.01 -30.52 5.72
C LEU A 502 0.68 -29.81 6.90
N ILE A 503 1.15 -30.56 7.90
CA ILE A 503 1.80 -29.99 9.10
C ILE A 503 3.11 -29.29 8.77
N VAL A 504 3.89 -29.85 7.84
CA VAL A 504 5.24 -29.34 7.51
C VAL A 504 5.22 -28.33 6.36
N ASP A 505 4.09 -28.23 5.65
CA ASP A 505 3.91 -27.32 4.52
C ASP A 505 3.82 -25.85 4.96
N ASN A 506 4.40 -24.96 4.16
CA ASN A 506 4.50 -23.52 4.47
C ASN A 506 3.14 -22.80 4.55
N PHE A 507 2.09 -23.35 3.95
CA PHE A 507 0.75 -22.77 3.94
C PHE A 507 -0.25 -23.64 4.70
N ALA A 508 -0.22 -24.95 4.49
CA ALA A 508 -1.23 -25.82 5.09
C ALA A 508 -1.14 -25.91 6.62
N ASN A 509 0.03 -25.62 7.21
CA ASN A 509 0.16 -25.56 8.66
C ASN A 509 -0.80 -24.53 9.30
N TYR A 510 -1.15 -23.45 8.59
CA TYR A 510 -2.14 -22.46 9.06
C TYR A 510 -3.56 -23.04 9.02
N VAL A 511 -3.90 -23.78 7.97
CA VAL A 511 -5.18 -24.51 7.86
C VAL A 511 -5.31 -25.53 9.00
N VAL A 512 -4.27 -26.31 9.29
CA VAL A 512 -4.30 -27.27 10.41
C VAL A 512 -4.44 -26.55 11.76
N GLN A 513 -3.75 -25.43 11.96
CA GLN A 513 -3.95 -24.59 13.15
C GLN A 513 -5.39 -24.06 13.27
N LYS A 514 -6.03 -23.71 12.15
CA LYS A 514 -7.43 -23.29 12.11
C LYS A 514 -8.37 -24.43 12.45
N VAL A 515 -8.11 -25.65 11.96
CA VAL A 515 -8.86 -26.84 12.37
C VAL A 515 -8.73 -27.06 13.87
N VAL A 516 -7.53 -26.95 14.44
CA VAL A 516 -7.32 -27.05 15.90
C VAL A 516 -8.12 -26.00 16.68
N ASP A 517 -8.39 -24.81 16.12
CA ASP A 517 -9.25 -23.83 16.81
C ASP A 517 -10.74 -24.21 16.79
N LEU A 518 -11.18 -24.95 15.77
CA LEU A 518 -12.60 -25.17 15.46
C LEU A 518 -13.09 -26.59 15.72
N ALA A 519 -12.20 -27.57 15.84
CA ALA A 519 -12.51 -28.96 16.12
C ALA A 519 -13.28 -29.10 17.43
N ASP A 520 -14.28 -29.99 17.48
CA ASP A 520 -14.86 -30.42 18.76
C ASP A 520 -13.88 -31.31 19.55
N ASP A 521 -14.24 -31.70 20.78
CA ASP A 521 -13.33 -32.45 21.65
C ASP A 521 -12.96 -33.83 21.08
N HIS A 522 -13.89 -34.49 20.38
CA HIS A 522 -13.65 -35.79 19.75
C HIS A 522 -12.71 -35.65 18.54
N GLN A 523 -12.95 -34.66 17.70
CA GLN A 523 -12.08 -34.31 16.57
C GLN A 523 -10.69 -33.91 17.07
N LEU A 524 -10.60 -33.10 18.13
CA LEU A 524 -9.33 -32.67 18.71
C LEU A 524 -8.54 -33.85 19.28
N ALA A 525 -9.20 -34.80 19.94
CA ALA A 525 -8.55 -36.04 20.40
C ALA A 525 -7.94 -36.80 19.23
N ARG A 526 -8.66 -36.96 18.12
CA ARG A 526 -8.14 -37.57 16.88
C ARG A 526 -6.94 -36.79 16.31
N VAL A 527 -7.00 -35.45 16.31
CA VAL A 527 -5.88 -34.60 15.89
C VAL A 527 -4.64 -34.86 16.74
N ILE A 528 -4.81 -34.91 18.07
CA ILE A 528 -3.73 -35.17 19.02
C ILE A 528 -3.12 -36.55 18.78
N ASP A 529 -3.94 -37.59 18.64
CA ASP A 529 -3.48 -38.96 18.44
C ASP A 529 -2.72 -39.12 17.12
N ALA A 530 -3.17 -38.46 16.05
CA ALA A 530 -2.48 -38.45 14.78
C ALA A 530 -1.15 -37.67 14.82
N LEU A 531 -1.03 -36.67 15.71
CA LEU A 531 0.19 -35.87 15.88
C LEU A 531 1.24 -36.54 16.77
N LYS A 532 0.84 -37.24 17.84
CA LYS A 532 1.75 -37.92 18.79
C LYS A 532 2.94 -38.64 18.12
N PRO A 533 2.76 -39.52 17.11
CA PRO A 533 3.87 -40.27 16.52
C PRO A 533 4.86 -39.41 15.73
N VAL A 534 4.46 -38.20 15.31
CA VAL A 534 5.28 -37.33 14.45
C VAL A 534 5.92 -36.16 15.20
N VAL A 535 5.58 -35.99 16.49
CA VAL A 535 6.10 -34.92 17.36
C VAL A 535 7.62 -34.73 17.27
N PRO A 536 8.48 -35.78 17.35
CA PRO A 536 9.93 -35.57 17.30
C PRO A 536 10.40 -34.91 16.01
N HIS A 537 9.72 -35.20 14.89
CA HIS A 537 10.08 -34.73 13.55
C HIS A 537 9.49 -33.35 13.21
N VAL A 538 8.41 -32.95 13.89
CA VAL A 538 7.66 -31.72 13.59
C VAL A 538 8.22 -30.50 14.34
N LYS A 539 8.98 -30.70 15.43
CA LYS A 539 9.52 -29.62 16.28
C LYS A 539 10.37 -28.58 15.55
N HIS A 540 11.05 -28.97 14.48
CA HIS A 540 11.90 -28.07 13.68
C HIS A 540 11.23 -27.55 12.41
N THR A 541 9.93 -27.83 12.24
CA THR A 541 9.13 -27.42 11.08
C THR A 541 8.10 -26.37 11.48
N PRO A 542 7.37 -25.74 10.54
CA PRO A 542 6.23 -24.87 10.85
C PRO A 542 5.19 -25.54 11.76
N GLY A 543 5.08 -26.87 11.70
CA GLY A 543 4.14 -27.64 12.52
C GLY A 543 4.35 -27.53 14.03
N LYS A 544 5.50 -27.03 14.51
CA LYS A 544 5.70 -26.69 15.94
C LYS A 544 4.62 -25.72 16.46
N HIS A 545 4.09 -24.86 15.59
CA HIS A 545 3.01 -23.92 15.93
C HIS A 545 1.68 -24.63 16.20
N ILE A 546 1.43 -25.77 15.55
CA ILE A 546 0.24 -26.61 15.78
C ILE A 546 0.33 -27.25 17.17
N LEU A 547 1.50 -27.82 17.53
CA LEU A 547 1.72 -28.39 18.86
C LEU A 547 1.50 -27.34 19.95
N GLY A 548 2.15 -26.18 19.83
CA GLY A 548 1.99 -25.09 20.80
C GLY A 548 0.55 -24.53 20.88
N LYS A 549 -0.23 -24.63 19.80
CA LYS A 549 -1.64 -24.25 19.81
C LYS A 549 -2.50 -25.28 20.54
N ILE A 550 -2.25 -26.56 20.34
CA ILE A 550 -2.92 -27.64 21.08
C ILE A 550 -2.60 -27.54 22.57
N GLU A 551 -1.35 -27.34 22.96
CA GLU A 551 -0.98 -27.21 24.39
C GLU A 551 -1.63 -26.00 25.08
N LYS A 552 -1.90 -24.93 24.33
CA LYS A 552 -2.67 -23.78 24.84
C LYS A 552 -4.15 -24.11 25.00
N ARG A 553 -4.73 -24.87 24.07
CA ARG A 553 -6.14 -25.27 24.10
C ARG A 553 -6.41 -26.39 25.13
N CYS A 554 -5.45 -27.30 25.30
CA CYS A 554 -5.48 -28.45 26.20
C CYS A 554 -4.24 -28.45 27.11
N PRO A 555 -4.23 -27.67 28.21
CA PRO A 555 -3.04 -27.53 29.06
C PRO A 555 -2.50 -28.83 29.67
N HIS A 556 -3.36 -29.86 29.78
CA HIS A 556 -3.04 -31.19 30.27
C HIS A 556 -2.32 -32.06 29.22
N ILE A 557 -2.38 -31.69 27.94
CA ILE A 557 -1.61 -32.31 26.88
C ILE A 557 -0.28 -31.58 26.77
N LYS A 558 0.81 -32.34 26.92
CA LYS A 558 2.18 -31.87 26.68
C LYS A 558 2.83 -32.77 25.66
N PHE A 559 3.32 -32.19 24.58
CA PHE A 559 4.13 -32.90 23.62
C PHE A 559 5.58 -32.89 24.11
N CYS A 560 5.87 -33.75 25.10
CA CYS A 560 7.18 -33.85 25.74
C CYS A 560 8.32 -34.10 24.72
N CYS A 561 9.54 -33.72 25.12
CA CYS A 561 10.78 -34.00 24.41
C CYS A 561 11.06 -35.49 24.27
#